data_AF-A0A2G9UI43-F1
#
_entry.id   AF-A0A2G9UI43-F1
#
_cell.length_a   1.000
_cell.length_b   1.000
_cell.length_c   1.000
_cell.angle_alpha   90.00
_cell.angle_beta   90.00
_cell.angle_gamma   90.00
#
_symmetry.space_group_name_H-M   'P 1'
#
loop_
_entity.id
_entity.type
_entity.pdbx_description
1 polymer ?
#
loop_
_entity_poly.entity_id
_entity_poly.type
_entity_poly.pdbx_seq_one_letter_code
_entity_poly.pdbx_strand_id
1 'polypeptide(L)'
;MQFHVLIKKLSIISTIAYYPSSITCDELEQELQFVEDFLVKSKSPVVFSHNDLQEGNILLCDECKLNDDGHIKRPTDGDHETDPLVFIDFEYCSYNYRGFDLGNHFCEYAYDYNCDKPPYYKVYDDMFDVVHERKSFCEAYLNEVYKMRDSGQNPHFPSDLVTGDRAVDLERLITESTLFMAVANIYWTCWALLNAEDAVIPFDYGSYARDRLAQYFHQKKALQHYIDTH
;
A
#
# COMPACT_ATOMS: atom_id res chain seq x y z
N MET A 1 -3.73 26.74 -17.56
CA MET A 1 -4.80 25.87 -18.10
C MET A 1 -5.40 25.19 -16.88
N GLN A 2 -6.61 25.57 -16.43
CA GLN A 2 -7.18 25.03 -15.19
C GLN A 2 -7.73 23.62 -15.43
N PHE A 3 -6.88 22.60 -15.24
CA PHE A 3 -7.32 21.22 -15.21
C PHE A 3 -8.26 21.02 -14.02
N HIS A 4 -9.47 20.55 -14.32
CA HIS A 4 -10.49 20.23 -13.32
C HIS A 4 -10.77 18.73 -13.39
N VAL A 5 -10.39 17.99 -12.36
CA VAL A 5 -10.71 16.57 -12.25
C VAL A 5 -12.07 16.47 -11.57
N LEU A 6 -13.10 16.10 -12.33
CA LEU A 6 -14.41 15.78 -11.77
C LEU A 6 -14.32 14.47 -10.99
N ILE A 7 -14.58 14.49 -9.68
CA ILE A 7 -14.64 13.28 -8.85
C ILE A 7 -16.09 12.77 -8.92
N LYS A 8 -16.46 12.17 -10.05
CA LYS A 8 -17.75 11.49 -10.19
C LYS A 8 -17.56 9.98 -10.01
N LYS A 9 -18.19 9.44 -8.95
CA LYS A 9 -18.28 8.00 -8.63
C LYS A 9 -18.80 7.21 -9.84
N LEU A 10 -18.07 6.19 -10.28
CA LEU A 10 -18.59 5.16 -11.20
C LEU A 10 -18.70 3.77 -10.51
N SER A 11 -18.02 3.54 -9.37
CA SER A 11 -17.82 2.20 -8.79
C SER A 11 -18.13 2.06 -7.28
N ILE A 12 -18.26 3.15 -6.53
CA ILE A 12 -18.33 3.11 -5.05
C ILE A 12 -19.78 2.97 -4.54
N ILE A 13 -20.12 1.82 -3.93
CA ILE A 13 -21.40 1.55 -3.23
C ILE A 13 -21.29 1.96 -1.74
N SER A 14 -20.64 3.08 -1.43
CA SER A 14 -20.58 3.62 -0.06
C SER A 14 -21.38 4.92 0.04
N THR A 15 -22.32 4.94 0.99
CA THR A 15 -23.32 5.99 1.25
C THR A 15 -22.80 7.15 2.10
N ILE A 16 -21.54 7.13 2.56
CA ILE A 16 -20.99 8.19 3.42
C ILE A 16 -19.56 8.47 2.97
N ALA A 17 -19.35 9.54 2.20
CA ALA A 17 -18.01 9.94 1.81
C ALA A 17 -17.80 11.44 1.96
N TYR A 18 -16.75 11.80 2.69
CA TYR A 18 -16.31 13.18 2.94
C TYR A 18 -15.13 13.44 2.00
N TYR A 19 -15.42 13.70 0.72
CA TYR A 19 -14.44 14.12 -0.28
C TYR A 19 -15.08 15.13 -1.22
N PRO A 20 -14.29 16.04 -1.84
CA PRO A 20 -14.84 17.04 -2.73
C PRO A 20 -15.39 16.41 -4.02
N SER A 21 -16.38 17.04 -4.64
CA SER A 21 -16.98 16.56 -5.91
C SER A 21 -16.10 16.80 -7.14
N SER A 22 -15.07 17.61 -6.98
CA SER A 22 -14.02 17.88 -7.96
C SER A 22 -12.77 18.36 -7.24
N ILE A 23 -11.62 18.23 -7.87
CA ILE A 23 -10.38 18.84 -7.40
C ILE A 23 -9.69 19.53 -8.58
N THR A 24 -9.12 20.70 -8.31
CA THR A 24 -8.24 21.43 -9.23
C THR A 24 -6.79 21.04 -8.99
N CYS A 25 -5.89 21.36 -9.93
CA CYS A 25 -4.45 21.17 -9.72
C CYS A 25 -3.93 21.91 -8.47
N ASP A 26 -4.39 23.15 -8.24
CA ASP A 26 -3.96 23.96 -7.09
C ASP A 26 -4.41 23.32 -5.75
N GLU A 27 -5.60 22.73 -5.72
CA GLU A 27 -6.07 21.97 -4.54
C GLU A 27 -5.31 20.66 -4.38
N LEU A 28 -5.00 19.94 -5.46
CA LEU A 28 -4.19 18.73 -5.40
C LEU A 28 -2.77 19.03 -4.90
N GLU A 29 -2.18 20.15 -5.31
CA GLU A 29 -0.89 20.63 -4.81
C GLU A 29 -0.92 20.90 -3.30
N GLN A 30 -2.01 21.50 -2.79
CA GLN A 30 -2.20 21.68 -1.34
C GLN A 30 -2.31 20.34 -0.60
N GLU A 31 -2.97 19.35 -1.19
CA GLU A 31 -3.06 18.00 -0.62
C GLU A 31 -1.70 17.28 -0.61
N LEU A 32 -0.88 17.47 -1.65
CA LEU A 32 0.50 16.96 -1.67
C LEU A 32 1.36 17.64 -0.60
N GLN A 33 1.25 18.96 -0.43
CA GLN A 33 1.97 19.67 0.64
C GLN A 33 1.57 19.17 2.03
N PHE A 34 0.28 18.90 2.24
CA PHE A 34 -0.21 18.29 3.49
C PHE A 34 0.41 16.91 3.74
N VAL A 35 0.57 16.08 2.70
CA VAL A 35 1.23 14.79 2.81
C VAL A 35 2.73 14.94 3.10
N GLU A 36 3.40 15.91 2.48
CA GLU A 36 4.80 16.22 2.80
C GLU A 36 4.98 16.62 4.27
N ASP A 37 4.07 17.45 4.82
CA ASP A 37 4.08 17.83 6.24
C ASP A 37 3.92 16.61 7.16
N PHE A 38 3.08 15.65 6.78
CA PHE A 38 2.98 14.36 7.47
C PHE A 38 4.30 13.58 7.40
N LEU A 39 4.91 13.47 6.22
CA LEU A 39 6.12 12.69 6.01
C LEU A 39 7.31 13.22 6.81
N VAL A 40 7.42 14.55 6.98
CA VAL A 40 8.45 15.18 7.82
C VAL A 40 8.30 14.80 9.30
N LYS A 41 7.06 14.60 9.77
CA LYS A 41 6.77 14.18 11.16
C LYS A 41 6.81 12.67 11.35
N SER A 42 6.65 11.91 10.28
CA SER A 42 6.63 10.46 10.31
C SER A 42 7.94 9.91 10.88
N LYS A 43 7.81 8.96 11.81
CA LYS A 43 8.93 8.21 12.38
C LYS A 43 9.11 6.85 11.71
N SER A 44 8.53 6.67 10.52
CA SER A 44 8.68 5.42 9.78
C SER A 44 10.15 5.24 9.37
N PRO A 45 10.78 4.09 9.63
CA PRO A 45 12.15 3.83 9.19
C PRO A 45 12.25 3.84 7.66
N VAL A 46 13.38 4.34 7.15
CA VAL A 46 13.72 4.26 5.73
C VAL A 46 14.38 2.91 5.46
N VAL A 47 13.86 2.16 4.50
CA VAL A 47 14.35 0.86 4.05
C VAL A 47 14.41 0.81 2.54
N PHE A 48 15.06 -0.21 1.97
CA PHE A 48 14.88 -0.50 0.54
C PHE A 48 13.50 -1.12 0.35
N SER A 49 12.66 -0.46 -0.45
CA SER A 49 11.25 -0.80 -0.65
C SER A 49 11.00 -1.14 -2.12
N HIS A 50 10.03 -2.03 -2.34
CA HIS A 50 9.56 -2.37 -3.68
C HIS A 50 8.71 -1.24 -4.27
N ASN A 51 7.88 -0.60 -3.43
CA ASN A 51 6.95 0.48 -3.73
C ASN A 51 5.73 0.09 -4.60
N ASP A 52 5.69 -1.15 -5.12
CA ASP A 52 4.59 -1.65 -5.95
C ASP A 52 4.25 -3.13 -5.70
N LEU A 53 4.02 -3.51 -4.44
CA LEU A 53 3.65 -4.87 -4.04
C LEU A 53 2.16 -5.19 -4.31
N GLN A 54 1.73 -5.06 -5.57
CA GLN A 54 0.45 -5.59 -6.06
C GLN A 54 0.52 -7.10 -6.36
N GLU A 55 -0.63 -7.75 -6.55
CA GLU A 55 -0.75 -9.20 -6.71
C GLU A 55 0.02 -9.74 -7.93
N GLY A 56 0.13 -8.95 -9.01
CA GLY A 56 0.89 -9.33 -10.21
C GLY A 56 2.40 -9.42 -10.00
N ASN A 57 2.92 -8.77 -8.95
CA ASN A 57 4.35 -8.72 -8.62
C ASN A 57 4.76 -9.76 -7.56
N ILE A 58 3.84 -10.64 -7.13
CA ILE A 58 4.07 -11.69 -6.14
C ILE A 58 3.81 -13.05 -6.81
N LEU A 59 4.89 -13.73 -7.21
CA LEU A 59 4.79 -15.01 -7.90
C LEU A 59 4.85 -16.18 -6.94
N LEU A 60 3.97 -17.17 -7.13
CA LEU A 60 4.06 -18.48 -6.50
C LEU A 60 4.89 -19.40 -7.38
N CYS A 61 5.94 -20.02 -6.83
CA CYS A 61 6.76 -21.00 -7.55
C CYS A 61 5.90 -22.17 -8.08
N ASP A 62 6.13 -22.59 -9.33
CA ASP A 62 5.34 -23.61 -10.05
C ASP A 62 5.13 -24.93 -9.28
N GLU A 63 6.08 -25.30 -8.44
CA GLU A 63 6.04 -26.52 -7.63
C GLU A 63 5.08 -26.41 -6.44
N CYS A 64 4.73 -25.19 -6.03
CA CYS A 64 3.82 -24.89 -4.94
C CYS A 64 2.38 -24.73 -5.43
N LYS A 65 1.42 -25.05 -4.57
CA LYS A 65 -0.01 -24.87 -4.86
C LYS A 65 -0.69 -24.08 -3.76
N LEU A 66 -1.53 -23.13 -4.13
CA LEU A 66 -2.41 -22.43 -3.19
C LEU A 66 -3.70 -23.24 -3.01
N ASN A 67 -4.06 -23.55 -1.77
CA ASN A 67 -5.33 -24.18 -1.43
C ASN A 67 -6.44 -23.12 -1.31
N ASP A 68 -7.70 -23.56 -1.31
CA ASP A 68 -8.88 -22.69 -1.16
C ASP A 68 -8.91 -21.92 0.18
N ASP A 69 -8.18 -22.40 1.19
CA ASP A 69 -8.03 -21.76 2.51
C ASP A 69 -6.84 -20.80 2.59
N GLY A 70 -6.13 -20.57 1.49
CA GLY A 70 -4.97 -19.68 1.41
C GLY A 70 -3.65 -20.30 1.87
N HIS A 71 -3.63 -21.58 2.28
CA HIS A 71 -2.38 -22.25 2.63
C HIS A 71 -1.59 -22.69 1.39
N ILE A 72 -0.29 -22.42 1.39
CA ILE A 72 0.63 -22.89 0.35
C ILE A 72 1.05 -24.33 0.65
N LYS A 73 0.63 -25.25 -0.22
CA LYS A 73 1.09 -26.64 -0.25
C LYS A 73 2.37 -26.75 -1.07
N ARG A 74 3.43 -27.23 -0.44
CA ARG A 74 4.71 -27.56 -1.08
C ARG A 74 4.76 -29.04 -1.47
N PRO A 75 5.59 -29.45 -2.46
CA PRO A 75 5.84 -30.85 -2.75
C PRO A 75 6.37 -31.57 -1.50
N THR A 76 5.90 -32.78 -1.21
CA THR A 76 6.18 -33.50 0.05
C THR A 76 7.56 -34.13 0.18
N ASP A 77 8.48 -33.92 -0.75
CA ASP A 77 9.73 -34.68 -0.82
C ASP A 77 10.98 -33.77 -0.86
N GLY A 78 11.25 -33.04 0.23
CA GLY A 78 12.51 -32.31 0.41
C GLY A 78 12.51 -31.28 1.54
N ASP A 79 13.69 -31.03 2.13
CA ASP A 79 13.97 -29.83 2.92
C ASP A 79 13.91 -28.64 1.94
N HIS A 80 12.74 -28.00 1.85
CA HIS A 80 12.56 -26.84 0.98
C HIS A 80 13.07 -25.59 1.71
N GLU A 81 14.39 -25.37 1.68
CA GLU A 81 15.01 -24.13 2.15
C GLU A 81 14.56 -22.90 1.35
N THR A 82 14.01 -23.09 0.14
CA THR A 82 13.61 -22.00 -0.74
C THR A 82 12.22 -21.46 -0.39
N ASP A 83 12.09 -20.13 -0.32
CA ASP A 83 10.80 -19.48 -0.15
C ASP A 83 9.86 -19.76 -1.34
N PRO A 84 8.55 -19.91 -1.10
CA PRO A 84 7.60 -20.32 -2.13
C PRO A 84 7.10 -19.14 -2.96
N LEU A 85 7.34 -17.93 -2.48
CA LEU A 85 6.93 -16.67 -3.08
C LEU A 85 8.16 -15.90 -3.52
N VAL A 86 8.08 -15.26 -4.69
CA VAL A 86 9.13 -14.42 -5.25
C VAL A 86 8.53 -13.08 -5.65
N PHE A 87 9.17 -12.00 -5.23
CA PHE A 87 8.83 -10.65 -5.69
C PHE A 87 9.59 -10.33 -6.98
N ILE A 88 8.90 -9.72 -7.93
CA ILE A 88 9.45 -9.31 -9.22
C ILE A 88 9.04 -7.87 -9.54
N ASP A 89 9.60 -7.32 -10.62
CA ASP A 89 9.24 -6.00 -11.15
C ASP A 89 9.54 -4.83 -10.20
N PHE A 90 10.83 -4.67 -9.90
CA PHE A 90 11.37 -3.60 -9.08
C PHE A 90 11.46 -2.25 -9.82
N GLU A 91 10.58 -1.97 -10.79
CA GLU A 91 10.60 -0.73 -11.59
C GLU A 91 10.51 0.53 -10.70
N TYR A 92 9.68 0.48 -9.66
CA TYR A 92 9.48 1.58 -8.72
C TYR A 92 10.38 1.51 -7.48
N CYS A 93 11.30 0.55 -7.38
CA CYS A 93 12.04 0.31 -6.15
C CYS A 93 12.94 1.50 -5.77
N SER A 94 13.02 1.80 -4.47
CA SER A 94 13.87 2.87 -3.96
C SER A 94 14.07 2.73 -2.45
N TYR A 95 14.96 3.55 -1.89
CA TYR A 95 14.92 3.78 -0.45
C TYR A 95 13.69 4.63 -0.13
N ASN A 96 12.79 4.08 0.68
CA ASN A 96 11.54 4.72 1.06
C ASN A 96 11.15 4.36 2.50
N TYR A 97 10.16 5.05 3.04
CA TYR A 97 9.56 4.70 4.32
C TYR A 97 8.93 3.31 4.24
N ARG A 98 9.27 2.41 5.18
CA ARG A 98 8.66 1.06 5.21
C ARG A 98 7.13 1.13 5.32
N GLY A 99 6.61 2.19 5.95
CA GLY A 99 5.18 2.45 6.03
C GLY A 99 4.54 2.54 4.64
N PHE A 100 5.23 3.13 3.65
CA PHE A 100 4.72 3.23 2.29
C PHE A 100 4.58 1.86 1.64
N ASP A 101 5.61 1.02 1.70
CA ASP A 101 5.58 -0.30 1.03
C ASP A 101 4.47 -1.20 1.61
N LEU A 102 4.35 -1.19 2.95
CA LEU A 102 3.30 -1.93 3.67
C LEU A 102 1.91 -1.34 3.44
N GLY A 103 1.77 -0.01 3.54
CA GLY A 103 0.51 0.69 3.32
C GLY A 103 0.02 0.54 1.89
N ASN A 104 0.94 0.57 0.92
CA ASN A 104 0.64 0.29 -0.48
C ASN A 104 0.13 -1.14 -0.66
N HIS A 105 0.87 -2.13 -0.16
CA HIS A 105 0.44 -3.53 -0.23
C HIS A 105 -0.95 -3.74 0.39
N PHE A 106 -1.25 -3.07 1.50
CA PHE A 106 -2.59 -3.12 2.12
C PHE A 106 -3.67 -2.39 1.34
N CYS A 107 -3.33 -1.38 0.53
CA CYS A 107 -4.28 -0.81 -0.44
C CYS A 107 -4.63 -1.83 -1.53
N GLU A 108 -3.64 -2.59 -2.02
CA GLU A 108 -3.84 -3.56 -3.11
C GLU A 108 -4.72 -4.75 -2.71
N TYR A 109 -4.97 -4.99 -1.42
CA TYR A 109 -5.99 -5.96 -0.98
C TYR A 109 -7.39 -5.64 -1.52
N ALA A 110 -7.66 -4.36 -1.79
CA ALA A 110 -8.95 -3.89 -2.25
C ALA A 110 -9.05 -3.76 -3.78
N TYR A 111 -7.94 -3.84 -4.52
CA TYR A 111 -7.93 -3.68 -5.97
C TYR A 111 -7.79 -5.04 -6.65
N ASP A 112 -8.57 -5.23 -7.72
CA ASP A 112 -8.51 -6.42 -8.57
C ASP A 112 -8.41 -5.95 -10.01
N TYR A 113 -7.26 -6.20 -10.63
CA TYR A 113 -6.97 -5.78 -12.01
C TYR A 113 -7.35 -6.84 -13.06
N ASN A 114 -7.87 -7.99 -12.64
CA ASN A 114 -8.24 -9.10 -13.52
C ASN A 114 -9.70 -8.96 -14.03
N CYS A 115 -10.00 -7.82 -14.65
CA CYS A 115 -11.33 -7.48 -15.12
C CYS A 115 -11.37 -7.31 -16.65
N ASP A 116 -12.13 -8.15 -17.35
CA ASP A 116 -12.25 -8.11 -18.83
C ASP A 116 -13.08 -6.93 -19.39
N LYS A 117 -13.66 -6.09 -18.52
CA LYS A 117 -14.58 -5.02 -18.90
C LYS A 117 -14.18 -3.70 -18.24
N PRO A 118 -14.44 -2.55 -18.90
CA PRO A 118 -14.25 -1.24 -18.29
C PRO A 118 -14.87 -1.15 -16.89
N PRO A 119 -14.18 -0.53 -15.91
CA PRO A 119 -12.92 0.22 -16.05
C PRO A 119 -11.64 -0.64 -16.06
N TYR A 120 -11.76 -1.97 -16.20
CA TYR A 120 -10.67 -2.97 -16.17
C TYR A 120 -10.00 -3.12 -14.81
N TYR A 121 -10.68 -2.68 -13.76
CA TYR A 121 -10.40 -3.04 -12.38
C TYR A 121 -11.69 -3.04 -11.58
N LYS A 122 -11.63 -3.61 -10.37
CA LYS A 122 -12.70 -3.53 -9.37
C LYS A 122 -12.10 -3.13 -8.02
N VAL A 123 -12.92 -2.46 -7.21
CA VAL A 123 -12.58 -2.07 -5.83
C VAL A 123 -13.51 -2.78 -4.86
N TYR A 124 -12.94 -3.40 -3.84
CA TYR A 124 -13.64 -4.05 -2.72
C TYR A 124 -13.45 -3.19 -1.47
N ASP A 125 -14.38 -2.26 -1.23
CA ASP A 125 -14.24 -1.26 -0.15
C ASP A 125 -14.04 -1.89 1.25
N ASP A 126 -14.65 -3.05 1.50
CA ASP A 126 -14.53 -3.80 2.74
C ASP A 126 -13.10 -4.28 3.02
N MET A 127 -12.28 -4.44 1.99
CA MET A 127 -10.89 -4.86 2.13
C MET A 127 -9.97 -3.77 2.68
N PHE A 128 -10.37 -2.49 2.68
CA PHE A 128 -9.61 -1.44 3.37
C PHE A 128 -9.72 -1.53 4.91
N ASP A 129 -10.74 -2.24 5.41
CA ASP A 129 -11.10 -2.33 6.84
C ASP A 129 -10.68 -3.67 7.49
N VAL A 130 -9.92 -4.53 6.80
CA VAL A 130 -9.44 -5.84 7.29
C VAL A 130 -8.29 -5.68 8.31
N VAL A 131 -8.63 -5.28 9.54
CA VAL A 131 -7.64 -4.99 10.59
C VAL A 131 -6.92 -6.24 11.10
N HIS A 132 -7.63 -7.39 11.18
CA HIS A 132 -7.05 -8.62 11.72
C HIS A 132 -5.95 -9.17 10.80
N GLU A 133 -6.20 -9.19 9.50
CA GLU A 133 -5.32 -9.68 8.45
C GLU A 133 -4.07 -8.81 8.35
N ARG A 134 -4.23 -7.48 8.37
CA ARG A 134 -3.11 -6.53 8.40
C ARG A 134 -2.25 -6.69 9.65
N LYS A 135 -2.87 -6.91 10.81
CA LYS A 135 -2.14 -7.20 12.05
C LYS A 135 -1.35 -8.50 11.94
N SER A 136 -1.93 -9.57 11.42
CA SER A 136 -1.22 -10.84 11.21
C SER A 136 -0.04 -10.68 10.25
N PHE A 137 -0.18 -9.88 9.19
CA PHE A 137 0.94 -9.55 8.30
C PHE A 137 2.05 -8.79 9.05
N CYS A 138 1.69 -7.78 9.85
CA CYS A 138 2.65 -7.01 10.65
C CYS A 138 3.38 -7.90 11.68
N GLU A 139 2.69 -8.85 12.30
CA GLU A 139 3.30 -9.83 13.21
C GLU A 139 4.32 -10.73 12.48
N ALA A 140 3.97 -11.23 11.30
CA ALA A 140 4.87 -12.03 10.47
C ALA A 140 6.11 -11.23 10.03
N TYR A 141 5.92 -10.00 9.55
CA TYR A 141 7.00 -9.08 9.20
C TYR A 141 7.95 -8.85 10.39
N LEU A 142 7.42 -8.54 11.59
CA LEU A 142 8.25 -8.35 12.78
C LEU A 142 8.92 -9.64 13.25
N ASN A 143 8.32 -10.81 13.04
CA ASN A 143 8.99 -12.07 13.34
C ASN A 143 10.28 -12.19 12.51
N GLU A 144 10.23 -11.91 11.21
CA GLU A 144 11.41 -11.93 10.35
C GLU A 144 12.42 -10.84 10.70
N VAL A 145 11.96 -9.61 10.98
CA VAL A 145 12.86 -8.51 11.41
C VAL A 145 13.64 -8.87 12.66
N TYR A 146 12.99 -9.45 13.67
CA TYR A 146 13.66 -9.87 14.90
C TYR A 146 14.57 -11.08 14.69
N LYS A 147 14.19 -12.04 13.85
CA LYS A 147 15.09 -13.14 13.46
C LYS A 147 16.37 -12.58 12.82
N MET A 148 16.25 -11.63 11.90
CA MET A 148 17.40 -10.96 11.28
C MET A 148 18.26 -10.25 12.32
N ARG A 149 17.66 -9.48 13.23
CA ARG A 149 18.37 -8.79 14.31
C ARG A 149 19.12 -9.76 15.22
N ASP A 150 18.43 -10.78 15.71
CA ASP A 150 18.94 -11.71 16.73
C ASP A 150 19.95 -12.70 16.15
N SER A 151 19.93 -12.93 14.82
CA SER A 151 20.96 -13.73 14.14
C SER A 151 22.37 -13.13 14.25
N GLY A 152 22.48 -11.80 14.42
CA GLY A 152 23.75 -11.08 14.38
C GLY A 152 24.49 -11.12 13.05
N GLN A 153 23.89 -11.66 11.99
CA GLN A 153 24.53 -11.84 10.68
C GLN A 153 24.55 -10.56 9.84
N ASN A 154 23.69 -9.59 10.15
CA ASN A 154 23.67 -8.29 9.49
C ASN A 154 24.36 -7.22 10.35
N PRO A 155 25.65 -6.88 10.10
CA PRO A 155 26.36 -5.85 10.86
C PRO A 155 25.81 -4.44 10.63
N HIS A 156 24.94 -4.25 9.64
CA HIS A 156 24.29 -2.99 9.28
C HIS A 156 22.78 -3.01 9.55
N PHE A 157 22.33 -3.84 10.50
CA PHE A 157 20.92 -3.85 10.90
C PHE A 157 20.48 -2.43 11.35
N PRO A 158 19.44 -1.83 10.75
CA PRO A 158 19.07 -0.45 11.06
C PRO A 158 18.57 -0.33 12.51
N SER A 159 19.21 0.54 13.29
CA SER A 159 18.93 0.68 14.72
C SER A 159 17.54 1.26 15.04
N ASP A 160 16.94 1.93 14.07
CA ASP A 160 15.60 2.52 14.16
C ASP A 160 14.49 1.57 13.69
N LEU A 161 14.83 0.41 13.12
CA LEU A 161 13.85 -0.53 12.56
C LEU A 161 12.96 -1.15 13.65
N VAL A 162 13.51 -1.44 14.82
CA VAL A 162 12.78 -1.98 15.99
C VAL A 162 13.38 -1.43 17.28
N THR A 163 12.54 -1.17 18.27
CA THR A 163 12.95 -0.67 19.60
C THR A 163 13.47 -1.78 20.50
N GLY A 164 13.05 -3.03 20.25
CA GLY A 164 13.35 -4.16 21.12
C GLY A 164 12.12 -4.67 21.87
N ASP A 165 11.14 -3.81 22.11
CA ASP A 165 9.85 -4.18 22.68
C ASP A 165 8.88 -4.58 21.56
N ARG A 166 8.57 -5.89 21.47
CA ARG A 166 7.72 -6.42 20.39
C ARG A 166 6.32 -5.83 20.38
N ALA A 167 5.76 -5.49 21.54
CA ALA A 167 4.41 -4.95 21.62
C ALA A 167 4.37 -3.52 21.08
N VAL A 168 5.35 -2.70 21.48
CA VAL A 168 5.53 -1.34 20.98
C VAL A 168 5.82 -1.33 19.48
N ASP A 169 6.71 -2.22 19.02
CA ASP A 169 7.08 -2.29 17.60
C ASP A 169 5.91 -2.75 16.72
N LEU A 170 5.05 -3.64 17.21
CA LEU A 170 3.84 -4.07 16.51
C LEU A 170 2.82 -2.95 16.40
N GLU A 171 2.54 -2.24 17.49
CA GLU A 171 1.64 -1.08 17.48
C GLU A 171 2.16 0.01 16.53
N ARG A 172 3.47 0.27 16.54
CA ARG A 172 4.12 1.21 15.63
C ARG A 172 3.96 0.80 14.18
N LEU A 173 4.18 -0.48 13.86
CA LEU A 173 4.11 -1.01 12.50
C LEU A 173 2.68 -0.94 11.93
N ILE A 174 1.69 -1.32 12.73
CA ILE A 174 0.27 -1.22 12.35
C ILE A 174 -0.11 0.24 12.12
N THR A 175 0.31 1.14 13.02
CA THR A 175 -0.02 2.56 12.94
C THR A 175 0.59 3.19 11.69
N GLU A 176 1.89 3.01 11.45
CA GLU A 176 2.55 3.59 10.29
C GLU A 176 2.02 2.99 8.98
N SER A 177 1.84 1.68 8.86
CA SER A 177 1.32 1.08 7.63
C SER A 177 -0.09 1.58 7.31
N THR A 178 -0.94 1.77 8.33
CA THR A 178 -2.30 2.28 8.16
C THR A 178 -2.30 3.75 7.72
N LEU A 179 -1.46 4.60 8.33
CA LEU A 179 -1.35 6.00 7.95
C LEU A 179 -0.87 6.15 6.50
N PHE A 180 0.13 5.35 6.11
CA PHE A 180 0.70 5.40 4.77
C PHE A 180 -0.21 4.85 3.66
N MET A 181 -1.33 4.19 3.96
CA MET A 181 -2.36 3.87 2.96
C MET A 181 -2.87 5.15 2.26
N ALA A 182 -3.07 6.24 3.01
CA ALA A 182 -3.45 7.53 2.43
C ALA A 182 -2.36 8.07 1.49
N VAL A 183 -1.08 7.94 1.89
CA VAL A 183 0.07 8.37 1.10
C VAL A 183 0.16 7.57 -0.21
N ALA A 184 -0.02 6.24 -0.16
CA ALA A 184 -0.06 5.40 -1.35
C ALA A 184 -1.22 5.79 -2.28
N ASN A 185 -2.40 6.07 -1.72
CA ASN A 185 -3.56 6.49 -2.51
C ASN A 185 -3.34 7.80 -3.27
N ILE A 186 -2.75 8.83 -2.66
CA ILE A 186 -2.47 10.09 -3.38
C ILE A 186 -1.33 9.92 -4.40
N TYR A 187 -0.35 9.07 -4.11
CA TYR A 187 0.73 8.74 -5.04
C TYR A 187 0.16 8.12 -6.33
N TRP A 188 -0.62 7.05 -6.20
CA TRP A 188 -1.23 6.37 -7.35
C TRP A 188 -2.32 7.20 -8.02
N THR A 189 -2.95 8.13 -7.31
CA THR A 189 -3.81 9.15 -7.93
C THR A 189 -3.02 9.98 -8.93
N CYS A 190 -1.89 10.55 -8.51
CA CYS A 190 -1.07 11.41 -9.37
C CYS A 190 -0.51 10.61 -10.56
N TRP A 191 0.01 9.41 -10.31
CA TRP A 191 0.47 8.51 -11.36
C TRP A 191 -0.63 8.22 -12.39
N ALA A 192 -1.85 7.94 -11.94
CA ALA A 192 -2.94 7.63 -12.84
C ALA A 192 -3.45 8.85 -13.61
N LEU A 193 -3.49 10.04 -12.99
CA LEU A 193 -3.84 11.28 -13.69
C LEU A 193 -2.86 11.58 -14.82
N LEU A 194 -1.56 11.37 -14.59
CA LEU A 194 -0.53 11.54 -15.63
C LEU A 194 -0.72 10.51 -16.76
N ASN A 195 -0.92 9.24 -16.42
CA ASN A 195 -1.11 8.19 -17.43
C ASN A 195 -2.45 8.31 -18.19
N ALA A 196 -3.47 8.97 -17.62
CA ALA A 196 -4.73 9.19 -18.30
C ALA A 196 -4.59 10.10 -19.54
N GLU A 197 -3.56 10.94 -19.62
CA GLU A 197 -3.28 11.78 -20.78
C GLU A 197 -2.64 11.00 -21.94
N ASP A 198 -1.83 9.99 -21.61
CA ASP A 198 -0.97 9.25 -22.56
C ASP A 198 -1.35 7.77 -22.74
N ALA A 199 -2.52 7.35 -22.26
CA ALA A 199 -2.90 5.94 -22.17
C ALA A 199 -2.88 5.21 -23.53
N VAL A 200 -2.00 4.21 -23.65
CA VAL A 200 -1.88 3.32 -24.81
C VAL A 200 -2.63 2.00 -24.59
N ILE A 201 -2.91 1.65 -23.33
CA ILE A 201 -3.62 0.42 -22.94
C ILE A 201 -5.10 0.73 -22.57
N PRO A 202 -6.01 -0.26 -22.59
CA PRO A 202 -7.44 0.01 -22.39
C PRO A 202 -7.83 0.38 -20.94
N PHE A 203 -6.91 0.33 -19.99
CA PHE A 203 -7.15 0.64 -18.59
C PHE A 203 -7.69 2.07 -18.39
N ASP A 204 -8.78 2.23 -17.62
CA ASP A 204 -9.39 3.55 -17.36
C ASP A 204 -8.68 4.25 -16.19
N TYR A 205 -7.52 4.81 -16.48
CA TYR A 205 -6.71 5.57 -15.53
C TYR A 205 -7.48 6.72 -14.88
N GLY A 206 -8.39 7.36 -15.62
CA GLY A 206 -9.18 8.47 -15.09
C GLY A 206 -10.15 8.02 -14.00
N SER A 207 -10.82 6.88 -14.18
CA SER A 207 -11.65 6.26 -13.13
C SER A 207 -10.81 5.82 -11.95
N TYR A 208 -9.69 5.17 -12.22
CA TYR A 208 -8.79 4.69 -11.17
C TYR A 208 -8.25 5.82 -10.29
N ALA A 209 -7.80 6.92 -10.90
CA ALA A 209 -7.38 8.13 -10.19
C ALA A 209 -8.47 8.67 -9.26
N ARG A 210 -9.73 8.69 -9.70
CA ARG A 210 -10.86 9.16 -8.88
C ARG A 210 -11.12 8.26 -7.69
N ASP A 211 -11.06 6.94 -7.89
CA ASP A 211 -11.30 5.97 -6.83
C ASP A 211 -10.16 5.98 -5.79
N ARG A 212 -8.88 6.04 -6.22
CA ARG A 212 -7.73 6.22 -5.30
C ARG A 212 -7.83 7.54 -4.53
N LEU A 213 -8.18 8.64 -5.19
CA LEU A 213 -8.31 9.95 -4.54
C LEU A 213 -9.44 9.99 -3.50
N ALA A 214 -10.56 9.33 -3.78
CA ALA A 214 -11.65 9.18 -2.82
C ALA A 214 -11.19 8.45 -1.56
N GLN A 215 -10.38 7.39 -1.70
CA GLN A 215 -9.79 6.66 -0.58
C GLN A 215 -8.75 7.49 0.18
N TYR A 216 -7.93 8.28 -0.51
CA TYR A 216 -7.05 9.26 0.12
C TYR A 216 -7.82 10.18 1.06
N PHE A 217 -8.88 10.85 0.58
CA PHE A 217 -9.66 11.77 1.43
C PHE A 217 -10.38 11.07 2.59
N HIS A 218 -10.82 9.81 2.39
CA HIS A 218 -11.38 9.01 3.47
C HIS A 218 -10.35 8.78 4.59
N GLN A 219 -9.13 8.41 4.22
CA GLN A 219 -8.04 8.04 5.12
C GLN A 219 -7.25 9.25 5.65
N LYS A 220 -7.30 10.40 4.97
CA LYS A 220 -6.62 11.66 5.33
C LYS A 220 -6.88 12.08 6.77
N LYS A 221 -8.06 11.78 7.32
CA LYS A 221 -8.41 12.08 8.72
C LYS A 221 -7.44 11.47 9.73
N ALA A 222 -6.92 10.27 9.44
CA ALA A 222 -5.92 9.62 10.30
C ALA A 222 -4.57 10.36 10.23
N LEU A 223 -4.16 10.82 9.04
CA LEU A 223 -2.97 11.66 8.89
C LEU A 223 -3.09 12.96 9.67
N GLN A 224 -4.23 13.65 9.55
CA GLN A 224 -4.48 14.91 10.27
C GLN A 224 -4.39 14.70 11.79
N HIS A 225 -5.05 13.65 12.30
CA HIS A 225 -4.98 13.33 13.72
C HIS A 225 -3.55 13.05 14.19
N TYR A 226 -2.74 12.36 13.37
CA TYR A 226 -1.34 12.12 13.67
C TYR A 226 -0.54 13.42 13.74
N ILE A 227 -0.68 14.31 12.75
CA ILE A 227 -0.03 15.62 12.70
C ILE A 227 -0.41 16.49 13.91
N ASP A 228 -1.66 16.44 14.36
CA ASP A 228 -2.16 17.26 15.46
C ASP A 228 -1.64 16.79 16.84
N THR A 229 -1.22 15.53 16.93
CA THR A 229 -0.81 14.88 18.19
C THR A 229 0.70 14.67 18.32
N HIS A 230 1.48 14.96 17.27
CA HIS A 230 2.93 14.77 17.20
C HIS A 230 3.64 16.01 16.63
#